data_AF-A0A0B2VDP6-F1
#
_entry.id   AF-A0A0B2VDP6-F1
#
_cell.length_a   1.000
_cell.length_b   1.000
_cell.length_c   1.000
_cell.angle_alpha   90.00
_cell.angle_beta   90.00
_cell.angle_gamma   90.00
#
_symmetry.space_group_name_H-M   'P 1'
#
loop_
_entity.id
_entity.type
_entity.pdbx_description
1 polymer ?
#
loop_
_entity_poly.entity_id
_entity_poly.type
_entity_poly.pdbx_seq_one_letter_code
_entity_poly.pdbx_strand_id
1 'polypeptide(L)'
;MNNKQVRNIINLERFFNAESAVEVREFVVVQLNMNNKQVRNIINLERFFNAESAVEVREFVVVQLNMNNKQVRNIINLERFFNAESAVEVREFVVVQLNMNNKQVRNIINLERFFNAESAVEIATVSSSILNGDTPFDFKRRYIDAGITQSTLAFIGGGKMASALVNGFVASGVVSENDVAISVQSDASAWRWKKLGFKNVYTCNNEMLERHGAGIVFLAVKPQVRQSLFEQLNALSLARTQLLVSIMGGVDLAVLETDALSKGYNLGVVRMMPNTPASVGVGASVICSSSNVTQAKVDLVVSLAEKIGVCVQVSEKCFDAAAAVAGCGPAFVFTVIEALADGGVLGGLARSTALTLAAQTVMGAAKMVLESGEHPAKLKDDVCSPAGTTIYGMRELDRHGVRSAFIEAVYASTKRSEEL
;
A
#
# COMPACT_ATOMS: atom_id res chain seq x y z
N MET A 1 5.87 34.95 -14.91
CA MET A 1 6.34 36.11 -14.11
C MET A 1 7.77 36.43 -14.50
N ASN A 2 8.10 37.73 -14.58
CA ASN A 2 9.31 38.30 -15.14
C ASN A 2 10.65 37.82 -14.55
N ASN A 3 11.71 38.01 -15.36
CA ASN A 3 13.16 37.88 -15.19
C ASN A 3 13.77 38.40 -13.86
N LYS A 4 13.29 37.94 -12.69
CA LYS A 4 13.94 38.19 -11.39
C LYS A 4 14.56 36.90 -10.88
N GLN A 5 15.84 36.97 -10.49
CA GLN A 5 16.45 35.97 -9.60
C GLN A 5 15.57 35.88 -8.34
N VAL A 6 14.90 34.76 -8.12
CA VAL A 6 14.25 34.50 -6.84
C VAL A 6 15.33 34.04 -5.87
N ARG A 7 15.82 34.96 -5.05
CA ARG A 7 16.62 34.64 -3.85
C ARG A 7 15.64 34.54 -2.68
N ASN A 8 15.07 33.36 -2.45
CA ASN A 8 14.44 33.09 -1.16
C ASN A 8 15.52 32.54 -0.23
N ILE A 9 16.17 33.45 0.50
CA ILE A 9 17.01 33.09 1.65
C ILE A 9 16.05 33.06 2.84
N ILE A 10 15.68 31.88 3.33
CA ILE A 10 15.07 31.78 4.65
C ILE A 10 16.22 32.00 5.64
N ASN A 11 16.31 33.20 6.20
CA ASN A 11 17.29 33.49 7.24
C ASN A 11 16.75 32.94 8.58
N LEU A 12 17.16 31.72 8.92
CA LEU A 12 16.75 31.04 10.16
C LEU A 12 17.42 31.62 11.42
N GLU A 13 18.35 32.58 11.29
CA GLU A 13 19.01 33.28 12.41
C GLU A 13 18.02 33.86 13.44
N ARG A 14 16.78 34.16 13.05
CA ARG A 14 15.77 34.76 13.95
C ARG A 14 15.01 33.78 14.83
N PHE A 15 15.13 32.47 14.62
CA PHE A 15 14.27 31.49 15.29
C PHE A 15 14.89 30.85 16.52
N PHE A 16 16.22 30.82 16.66
CA PHE A 16 16.88 30.11 17.75
C PHE A 16 18.13 30.86 18.25
N ASN A 17 17.94 31.77 19.21
CA ASN A 17 18.96 32.10 20.19
C ASN A 17 18.65 31.22 21.41
N ALA A 18 19.27 30.06 21.52
CA ALA A 18 19.05 29.18 22.67
C ALA A 18 20.38 28.62 23.18
N GLU A 19 20.73 28.96 24.42
CA GLU A 19 21.84 28.43 25.21
C GLU A 19 21.56 27.00 25.73
N SER A 20 20.75 26.21 24.99
CA SER A 20 20.27 24.90 25.42
C SER A 20 20.18 23.91 24.26
N ALA A 21 20.28 22.61 24.58
CA ALA A 21 20.19 21.51 23.62
C ALA A 21 18.91 21.63 22.76
N VAL A 22 19.09 21.67 21.44
CA VAL A 22 18.00 21.81 20.49
C VAL A 22 17.69 20.44 19.90
N GLU A 23 16.48 19.94 20.14
CA GLU A 23 15.98 18.75 19.45
C GLU A 23 15.32 19.19 18.13
N VAL A 24 15.94 18.83 17.01
CA VAL A 24 15.37 19.08 15.68
C VAL A 24 14.63 17.83 15.24
N ARG A 25 13.29 17.90 15.30
CA ARG A 25 12.43 16.76 14.94
C ARG A 25 12.50 16.40 13.47
N GLU A 26 12.63 17.39 12.58
CA GLU A 26 12.65 17.19 11.13
C GLU A 26 13.49 18.29 10.47
N PHE A 27 14.43 17.91 9.60
CA PHE A 27 15.24 18.83 8.84
C PHE A 27 15.27 18.46 7.35
N VAL A 28 14.66 19.30 6.51
CA VAL A 28 14.47 19.02 5.08
C VAL A 28 15.26 20.01 4.23
N VAL A 29 16.18 19.49 3.41
CA VAL A 29 16.89 20.29 2.41
C VAL A 29 16.35 19.96 1.02
N VAL A 30 15.72 20.95 0.39
CA VAL A 30 15.15 20.81 -0.97
C VAL A 30 16.02 21.57 -1.97
N GLN A 31 16.63 20.85 -2.91
CA GLN A 31 17.33 21.44 -4.04
C GLN A 31 16.53 21.23 -5.34
N LEU A 32 16.05 22.34 -5.91
CA LEU A 32 15.32 22.39 -7.18
C LEU A 32 16.26 22.77 -8.31
N ASN A 33 16.42 21.94 -9.33
CA ASN A 33 17.16 22.30 -10.54
C ASN A 33 16.17 22.58 -11.68
N MET A 34 15.96 23.86 -12.01
CA MET A 34 15.05 24.27 -13.09
C MET A 34 15.81 24.94 -14.23
N ASN A 35 15.54 24.48 -15.46
CA ASN A 35 15.85 25.07 -16.77
C ASN A 35 17.02 26.08 -16.83
N ASN A 36 18.16 25.63 -17.36
CA ASN A 36 19.32 26.43 -17.78
C ASN A 36 19.90 27.43 -16.75
N LYS A 37 19.50 27.36 -15.48
CA LYS A 37 20.12 28.09 -14.38
C LYS A 37 20.42 27.13 -13.25
N GLN A 38 21.69 27.04 -12.86
CA GLN A 38 22.05 26.45 -11.57
C GLN A 38 21.34 27.25 -10.48
N VAL A 39 20.31 26.70 -9.88
CA VAL A 39 19.80 27.21 -8.61
C VAL A 39 20.79 26.74 -7.54
N ARG A 40 21.69 27.64 -7.14
CA ARG A 40 22.51 27.44 -5.93
C ARG A 40 21.65 27.84 -4.73
N ASN A 41 20.79 26.94 -4.27
CA ASN A 41 20.29 27.02 -2.90
C ASN A 41 21.43 26.53 -2.01
N ILE A 42 22.27 27.45 -1.55
CA ILE A 42 23.20 27.20 -0.45
C ILE A 42 22.46 27.70 0.78
N ILE A 43 21.81 26.80 1.50
CA ILE A 43 21.45 27.11 2.89
C ILE A 43 22.79 27.20 3.61
N ASN A 44 23.22 28.41 3.98
CA ASN A 44 24.47 28.60 4.71
C ASN A 44 24.22 28.23 6.18
N LEU A 45 24.38 26.94 6.48
CA LEU A 45 24.14 26.36 7.80
C LEU A 45 25.39 26.41 8.71
N GLU A 46 26.53 26.92 8.22
CA GLU A 46 27.76 27.08 9.02
C GLU A 46 27.52 27.90 10.31
N ARG A 47 26.53 28.81 10.32
CA ARG A 47 26.17 29.60 11.51
C ARG A 47 25.02 29.03 12.34
N PHE A 48 24.33 28.00 11.85
CA PHE A 48 23.16 27.41 12.53
C PHE A 48 23.57 26.51 13.70
N PHE A 49 24.73 25.86 13.59
CA PHE A 49 25.23 24.89 14.57
C PHE A 49 26.47 25.38 15.33
N ASN A 50 26.77 26.67 15.29
CA ASN A 50 27.86 27.28 16.08
C ASN A 50 27.53 27.42 17.58
N ALA A 51 26.50 26.72 18.06
CA ALA A 51 26.14 26.68 19.46
C ALA A 51 26.96 25.59 20.16
N GLU A 52 27.51 25.90 21.33
CA GLU A 52 28.23 24.98 22.24
C GLU A 52 27.36 23.81 22.78
N SER A 53 26.18 23.57 22.18
CA SER A 53 25.17 22.62 22.64
C SER A 53 25.08 21.42 21.68
N ALA A 54 24.88 20.22 22.24
CA ALA A 54 24.60 19.01 21.45
C ALA A 54 23.27 19.19 20.68
N VAL A 55 23.28 18.79 19.40
CA VAL A 55 22.08 18.83 18.56
C VAL A 55 21.74 17.41 18.10
N GLU A 56 20.58 16.93 18.52
CA GLU A 56 20.03 15.65 18.07
C GLU A 56 19.09 15.92 16.89
N VAL A 57 19.40 15.32 15.74
CA VAL A 57 18.53 15.36 14.55
C VAL A 57 17.92 13.98 14.37
N ARG A 58 16.61 13.87 14.63
CA ARG A 58 15.93 12.58 14.49
C ARG A 58 15.87 12.11 13.03
N GLU A 59 15.58 13.03 12.10
CA GLU A 59 15.42 12.72 10.67
C GLU A 59 16.06 13.81 9.79
N PHE A 60 16.97 13.43 8.90
CA PHE A 60 17.63 14.32 7.94
C PHE A 60 17.34 13.88 6.51
N VAL A 61 16.61 14.72 5.76
CA VAL A 61 16.12 14.38 4.41
C VAL A 61 16.73 15.31 3.36
N VAL A 62 17.42 14.72 2.39
CA VAL A 62 17.92 15.42 1.20
C VAL A 62 17.06 15.03 0.01
N VAL A 63 16.35 16.00 -0.56
CA VAL A 63 15.54 15.80 -1.76
C VAL A 63 16.23 16.44 -2.97
N GLN A 64 16.65 15.62 -3.93
CA GLN A 64 17.23 16.05 -5.19
C GLN A 64 16.24 15.84 -6.35
N LEU A 65 15.78 16.94 -6.93
CA LEU A 65 14.88 16.95 -8.08
C LEU A 65 15.67 17.23 -9.37
N ASN A 66 15.73 16.27 -10.28
CA ASN A 66 16.47 16.41 -11.55
C ASN A 66 15.52 16.49 -12.75
N MET A 67 15.42 17.68 -13.35
CA MET A 67 14.68 17.89 -14.60
C MET A 67 15.66 18.01 -15.77
N ASN A 68 15.82 16.91 -16.51
CA ASN A 68 16.46 16.73 -17.82
C ASN A 68 17.92 16.26 -17.91
N ASN A 69 18.10 15.19 -18.71
CA ASN A 69 19.20 14.66 -19.57
C ASN A 69 20.66 15.15 -19.47
N LYS A 70 21.12 15.84 -18.41
CA LYS A 70 22.55 16.09 -18.20
C LYS A 70 23.05 15.40 -16.94
N GLN A 71 24.22 14.76 -17.06
CA GLN A 71 24.98 14.26 -15.92
C GLN A 71 25.23 15.41 -14.95
N VAL A 72 24.61 15.33 -13.77
CA VAL A 72 24.86 16.27 -12.69
C VAL A 72 26.18 15.88 -12.03
N ARG A 73 27.18 16.75 -12.12
CA ARG A 73 28.36 16.74 -11.25
C ARG A 73 28.15 17.84 -10.21
N ASN A 74 27.74 17.46 -9.01
CA ASN A 74 28.17 18.02 -7.73
C ASN A 74 27.33 17.44 -6.60
N ILE A 75 28.05 16.92 -5.60
CA ILE A 75 27.57 16.30 -4.38
C ILE A 75 27.54 17.42 -3.33
N ILE A 76 26.49 17.45 -2.52
CA ILE A 76 26.41 18.33 -1.33
C ILE A 76 27.69 18.15 -0.53
N ASN A 77 28.47 19.22 -0.34
CA ASN A 77 29.71 19.12 0.45
C ASN A 77 29.35 19.16 1.94
N LEU A 78 29.08 17.98 2.50
CA LEU A 78 28.77 17.78 3.92
C LEU A 78 30.01 17.87 4.82
N GLU A 79 31.24 17.88 4.28
CA GLU A 79 32.48 18.00 5.10
C GLU A 79 32.50 19.32 5.90
N ARG A 80 31.91 20.39 5.37
CA ARG A 80 31.79 21.67 6.08
C ARG A 80 30.61 21.75 7.04
N PHE A 81 29.65 20.82 6.95
CA PHE A 81 28.44 20.83 7.75
C PHE A 81 28.67 20.28 9.16
N PHE A 82 29.54 19.28 9.30
CA PHE A 82 29.82 18.58 10.56
C PHE A 82 31.15 18.96 11.21
N ASN A 83 31.79 20.06 10.76
CA ASN A 83 33.08 20.52 11.28
C ASN A 83 32.93 21.36 12.58
N ALA A 84 31.80 21.25 13.27
CA ALA A 84 31.55 21.90 14.55
C ALA A 84 32.08 21.01 15.69
N GLU A 85 32.67 21.62 16.72
CA GLU A 85 33.20 20.93 17.92
C GLU A 85 32.11 20.20 18.75
N SER A 86 30.86 20.25 18.32
CA SER A 86 29.67 19.67 18.96
C SER A 86 29.32 18.30 18.35
N ALA A 87 29.02 17.30 19.20
CA ALA A 87 28.53 16.01 18.74
C ALA A 87 27.14 16.13 18.08
N VAL A 88 27.03 15.71 16.82
CA VAL A 88 25.76 15.65 16.07
C VAL A 88 25.37 14.19 15.88
N GLU A 89 24.24 13.79 16.46
CA GLU A 89 23.67 12.46 16.28
C GLU A 89 22.54 12.51 15.25
N VAL A 90 22.67 11.72 14.18
CA VAL A 90 21.68 11.59 13.10
C VAL A 90 21.15 10.17 13.11
N ARG A 91 19.91 9.97 13.56
CA ARG A 91 19.33 8.63 13.67
C ARG A 91 18.95 8.03 12.32
N GLU A 92 18.47 8.84 11.38
CA GLU A 92 18.02 8.39 10.07
C GLU A 92 18.41 9.39 8.96
N PHE A 93 19.06 8.90 7.89
CA PHE A 93 19.54 9.71 6.77
C PHE A 93 18.96 9.21 5.44
N VAL A 94 18.11 10.02 4.82
CA VAL A 94 17.37 9.62 3.61
C VAL A 94 17.75 10.52 2.44
N VAL A 95 18.20 9.90 1.34
CA VAL A 95 18.46 10.58 0.07
C VAL A 95 17.38 10.21 -0.93
N VAL A 96 16.51 11.16 -1.24
CA VAL A 96 15.45 10.97 -2.23
C VAL A 96 15.88 11.58 -3.56
N GLN A 97 16.08 10.73 -4.57
CA GLN A 97 16.44 11.16 -5.92
C GLN A 97 15.27 10.92 -6.89
N LEU A 98 14.65 12.00 -7.36
CA LEU A 98 13.52 11.95 -8.29
C LEU A 98 14.03 12.19 -9.72
N ASN A 99 13.83 11.19 -10.59
CA ASN A 99 14.27 11.22 -11.99
C ASN A 99 13.06 11.07 -12.92
N MET A 100 12.73 12.12 -13.69
CA MET A 100 11.51 12.14 -14.50
C MET A 100 11.65 11.54 -15.91
N ASN A 101 12.70 10.76 -16.24
CA ASN A 101 12.76 10.03 -17.52
C ASN A 101 13.64 8.76 -17.49
N ASN A 102 13.08 7.66 -18.01
CA ASN A 102 13.56 6.28 -18.04
C ASN A 102 15.00 6.04 -18.60
N LYS A 103 16.07 6.23 -17.80
CA LYS A 103 17.33 5.46 -17.96
C LYS A 103 18.05 5.23 -16.62
N GLN A 104 18.63 4.04 -16.48
CA GLN A 104 19.39 3.54 -15.32
C GLN A 104 20.50 4.50 -14.87
N VAL A 105 20.59 4.74 -13.57
CA VAL A 105 21.69 5.46 -12.93
C VAL A 105 22.72 4.45 -12.41
N ARG A 106 23.98 4.62 -12.82
CA ARG A 106 25.15 4.04 -12.14
C ARG A 106 25.78 5.17 -11.34
N ASN A 107 25.70 5.14 -10.02
CA ASN A 107 26.68 5.67 -9.06
C ASN A 107 26.14 5.53 -7.64
N ILE A 108 26.86 4.79 -6.80
CA ILE A 108 26.64 4.66 -5.36
C ILE A 108 27.61 5.63 -4.69
N ILE A 109 27.12 6.44 -3.75
CA ILE A 109 27.94 7.34 -2.93
C ILE A 109 28.91 6.49 -2.11
N ASN A 110 30.22 6.71 -2.26
CA ASN A 110 31.24 5.98 -1.51
C ASN A 110 31.44 6.64 -0.14
N LEU A 111 30.79 6.07 0.89
CA LEU A 111 30.80 6.58 2.26
C LEU A 111 32.04 6.13 3.07
N GLU A 112 32.90 5.26 2.54
CA GLU A 112 34.04 4.69 3.29
C GLU A 112 35.14 5.72 3.64
N ARG A 113 35.18 6.90 2.97
CA ARG A 113 36.17 7.96 3.28
C ARG A 113 35.75 8.93 4.39
N PHE A 114 34.55 8.81 4.95
CA PHE A 114 34.02 9.74 5.97
C PHE A 114 34.46 9.47 7.41
N PHE A 115 35.09 8.33 7.69
CA PHE A 115 35.39 7.91 9.05
C PHE A 115 36.89 8.02 9.35
N ASN A 116 37.28 9.10 10.01
CA ASN A 116 38.49 9.11 10.81
C ASN A 116 38.24 9.82 12.15
N ALA A 117 38.35 9.01 13.21
CA ALA A 117 38.64 9.31 14.61
C ALA A 117 37.62 10.15 15.43
N GLU A 118 37.14 9.49 16.51
CA GLU A 118 36.65 10.02 17.79
C GLU A 118 35.18 10.47 17.94
N SER A 119 34.37 10.53 16.89
CA SER A 119 32.90 10.72 17.03
C SER A 119 32.15 9.51 16.47
N ALA A 120 31.48 8.75 17.34
CA ALA A 120 30.68 7.59 16.94
C ALA A 120 29.40 8.06 16.23
N VAL A 121 29.38 7.98 14.90
CA VAL A 121 28.16 8.17 14.09
C VAL A 121 27.66 6.79 13.68
N GLU A 122 26.55 6.34 14.27
CA GLU A 122 25.89 5.07 13.92
C GLU A 122 24.83 5.34 12.84
N ILE A 123 25.12 5.01 11.57
CA ILE A 123 24.18 5.20 10.47
C ILE A 123 23.32 3.95 10.36
N ALA A 124 22.03 4.03 10.75
CA ALA A 124 21.15 2.87 10.77
C ALA A 124 20.75 2.36 9.37
N THR A 125 20.56 3.23 8.37
CA THR A 125 20.22 2.80 7.00
C THR A 125 20.47 3.90 5.96
N VAL A 126 21.02 3.54 4.79
CA VAL A 126 21.06 4.39 3.59
C VAL A 126 20.25 3.68 2.51
N SER A 127 19.13 4.27 2.06
CA SER A 127 18.39 3.75 0.91
C SER A 127 18.48 4.71 -0.27
N SER A 128 18.87 4.19 -1.43
CA SER A 128 18.75 4.88 -2.72
C SER A 128 17.71 4.13 -3.53
N SER A 129 16.57 4.75 -3.83
CA SER A 129 15.56 4.11 -4.66
C SER A 129 15.00 5.11 -5.66
N ILE A 130 15.11 4.76 -6.95
CA ILE A 130 14.38 5.41 -8.03
C ILE A 130 12.98 4.78 -7.98
N LEU A 131 12.05 5.41 -7.27
CA LEU A 131 10.72 4.84 -7.04
C LEU A 131 9.66 5.52 -7.91
N ASN A 132 9.19 4.78 -8.91
CA ASN A 132 7.81 4.91 -9.34
C ASN A 132 6.97 4.06 -8.37
N GLY A 133 6.58 4.64 -7.24
CA GLY A 133 5.74 4.00 -6.23
C GLY A 133 5.90 4.65 -4.85
N ASP A 134 4.79 4.75 -4.10
CA ASP A 134 4.78 5.32 -2.76
C ASP A 134 5.81 4.63 -1.84
N THR A 135 6.66 5.43 -1.21
CA THR A 135 7.62 5.03 -0.17
C THR A 135 6.89 4.73 1.16
N PRO A 136 7.54 4.03 2.12
CA PRO A 136 7.03 3.95 3.50
C PRO A 136 6.78 5.33 4.14
N PHE A 137 7.52 6.36 3.73
CA PHE A 137 7.33 7.75 4.14
C PHE A 137 6.00 8.33 3.64
N ASP A 138 5.64 8.05 2.39
CA ASP A 138 4.36 8.50 1.81
C ASP A 138 3.16 7.89 2.56
N PHE A 139 3.29 6.66 3.07
CA PHE A 139 2.25 6.05 3.90
C PHE A 139 2.10 6.73 5.25
N LYS A 140 3.19 6.95 6.00
CA LYS A 140 3.12 7.67 7.28
C LYS A 140 2.45 9.04 7.12
N ARG A 141 2.76 9.76 6.04
CA ARG A 141 2.11 11.03 5.72
C ARG A 141 0.60 10.88 5.47
N ARG A 142 0.19 9.87 4.71
CA ARG A 142 -1.25 9.59 4.48
C ARG A 142 -2.00 9.24 5.75
N TYR A 143 -1.38 8.56 6.71
CA TYR A 143 -1.97 8.36 8.05
C TYR A 143 -2.24 9.71 8.74
N ILE A 144 -1.26 10.62 8.73
CA ILE A 144 -1.40 11.97 9.32
C ILE A 144 -2.49 12.78 8.60
N ASP A 145 -2.47 12.81 7.27
CA ASP A 145 -3.46 13.53 6.45
C ASP A 145 -4.88 12.98 6.66
N ALA A 146 -5.01 11.66 6.92
CA ALA A 146 -6.26 11.00 7.27
C ALA A 146 -6.68 11.19 8.75
N GLY A 147 -5.85 11.87 9.56
CA GLY A 147 -6.09 12.06 10.99
C GLY A 147 -5.98 10.77 11.80
N ILE A 148 -5.21 9.80 11.32
CA ILE A 148 -4.93 8.52 12.00
C ILE A 148 -3.57 8.60 12.69
N THR A 149 -3.54 8.27 13.98
CA THR A 149 -2.44 8.54 14.90
C THR A 149 -1.51 7.35 15.14
N GLN A 150 -1.95 6.13 14.82
CA GLN A 150 -1.11 4.94 14.78
C GLN A 150 -1.07 4.37 13.37
N SER A 151 0.10 3.96 12.90
CA SER A 151 0.27 3.28 11.61
C SER A 151 -0.05 1.78 11.66
N THR A 152 -0.80 1.35 12.69
CA THR A 152 -1.13 -0.06 12.92
C THR A 152 -2.32 -0.51 12.07
N LEU A 153 -2.21 -1.69 11.47
CA LEU A 153 -3.33 -2.42 10.88
C LEU A 153 -3.83 -3.47 11.89
N ALA A 154 -4.96 -3.22 12.52
CA ALA A 154 -5.57 -4.11 13.49
C ALA A 154 -6.67 -4.96 12.84
N PHE A 155 -6.63 -6.28 12.98
CA PHE A 155 -7.58 -7.21 12.38
C PHE A 155 -8.40 -7.91 13.46
N ILE A 156 -9.72 -7.68 13.47
CA ILE A 156 -10.66 -8.50 14.22
C ILE A 156 -11.05 -9.70 13.34
N GLY A 157 -10.48 -10.85 13.64
CA GLY A 157 -10.57 -12.06 12.82
C GLY A 157 -9.26 -12.30 12.06
N GLY A 158 -8.63 -13.44 12.31
CA GLY A 158 -7.38 -13.87 11.68
C GLY A 158 -7.56 -15.04 10.72
N GLY A 159 -8.65 -15.03 9.95
CA GLY A 159 -8.99 -16.08 8.98
C GLY A 159 -8.18 -15.98 7.67
N LYS A 160 -8.54 -16.81 6.68
CA LYS A 160 -7.83 -16.87 5.38
C LYS A 160 -7.70 -15.51 4.68
N MET A 161 -8.76 -14.69 4.69
CA MET A 161 -8.71 -13.39 4.02
C MET A 161 -7.85 -12.38 4.78
N ALA A 162 -7.93 -12.35 6.11
CA ALA A 162 -7.02 -11.55 6.93
C ALA A 162 -5.56 -11.96 6.69
N SER A 163 -5.27 -13.27 6.64
CA SER A 163 -3.94 -13.76 6.28
C SER A 163 -3.49 -13.35 4.88
N ALA A 164 -4.38 -13.37 3.88
CA ALA A 164 -4.04 -12.93 2.53
C ALA A 164 -3.67 -11.43 2.49
N LEU A 165 -4.47 -10.59 3.15
CA LEU A 165 -4.22 -9.15 3.24
C LEU A 165 -2.93 -8.84 4.01
N VAL A 166 -2.79 -9.39 5.22
CA VAL A 166 -1.62 -9.17 6.07
C VAL A 166 -0.33 -9.60 5.35
N ASN A 167 -0.31 -10.79 4.77
CA ASN A 167 0.86 -11.27 4.04
C ASN A 167 1.17 -10.40 2.82
N GLY A 168 0.14 -9.96 2.08
CA GLY A 168 0.31 -9.05 0.95
C GLY A 168 0.88 -7.70 1.38
N PHE A 169 0.36 -7.10 2.45
CA PHE A 169 0.84 -5.83 2.96
C PHE A 169 2.28 -5.93 3.47
N VAL A 170 2.61 -6.96 4.25
CA VAL A 170 3.99 -7.18 4.71
C VAL A 170 4.94 -7.41 3.54
N ALA A 171 4.57 -8.24 2.56
CA ALA A 171 5.38 -8.50 1.38
C ALA A 171 5.58 -7.25 0.51
N SER A 172 4.61 -6.33 0.48
CA SER A 172 4.73 -5.05 -0.23
C SER A 172 5.65 -4.04 0.45
N GLY A 173 6.04 -4.28 1.72
CA GLY A 173 6.85 -3.38 2.52
C GLY A 173 6.11 -2.14 3.06
N VAL A 174 4.78 -2.08 2.90
CA VAL A 174 3.97 -0.96 3.44
C VAL A 174 3.86 -0.99 4.97
N VAL A 175 3.99 -2.18 5.56
CA VAL A 175 3.98 -2.42 7.01
C VAL A 175 4.92 -3.56 7.33
N SER A 176 5.42 -3.61 8.57
CA SER A 176 6.11 -4.77 9.14
C SER A 176 5.16 -5.62 9.99
N GLU A 177 5.61 -6.80 10.41
CA GLU A 177 4.86 -7.67 11.33
C GLU A 177 4.61 -7.00 12.70
N ASN A 178 5.41 -5.99 13.08
CA ASN A 178 5.20 -5.23 14.31
C ASN A 178 4.07 -4.20 14.17
N ASP A 179 3.76 -3.78 12.95
CA ASP A 179 2.70 -2.80 12.64
C ASP A 179 1.33 -3.48 12.43
N VAL A 180 1.25 -4.79 12.63
CA VAL A 180 0.01 -5.57 12.49
C VAL A 180 -0.41 -6.11 13.85
N ALA A 181 -1.67 -5.90 14.21
CA ALA A 181 -2.30 -6.48 15.40
C ALA A 181 -3.46 -7.39 14.98
N ILE A 182 -3.63 -8.55 15.62
CA ILE A 182 -4.63 -9.53 15.21
C ILE A 182 -5.34 -10.10 16.43
N SER A 183 -6.67 -10.08 16.42
CA SER A 183 -7.50 -10.77 17.40
C SER A 183 -8.17 -11.99 16.79
N VAL A 184 -8.09 -13.14 17.47
CA VAL A 184 -8.64 -14.44 17.03
C VAL A 184 -9.40 -15.12 18.16
N GLN A 185 -10.27 -16.08 17.83
CA GLN A 185 -11.14 -16.72 18.82
C GLN A 185 -10.48 -17.79 19.70
N SER A 186 -9.29 -18.29 19.34
CA SER A 186 -8.67 -19.42 20.04
C SER A 186 -7.15 -19.32 20.13
N ASP A 187 -6.58 -19.86 21.21
CA ASP A 187 -5.13 -19.92 21.43
C ASP A 187 -4.40 -20.69 20.31
N ALA A 188 -5.04 -21.73 19.76
CA ALA A 188 -4.50 -22.45 18.62
C ALA A 188 -4.35 -21.55 17.37
N SER A 189 -5.31 -20.67 17.14
CA SER A 189 -5.23 -19.68 16.05
C SER A 189 -4.18 -18.61 16.37
N ALA A 190 -4.12 -18.17 17.62
CA ALA A 190 -3.14 -17.17 18.06
C ALA A 190 -1.71 -17.69 17.90
N TRP A 191 -1.47 -18.96 18.27
CA TRP A 191 -0.19 -19.62 18.12
C TRP A 191 0.28 -19.70 16.67
N ARG A 192 -0.63 -19.93 15.70
CA ARG A 192 -0.29 -19.94 14.27
C ARG A 192 0.25 -18.59 13.82
N TRP A 193 -0.40 -17.50 14.20
CA TRP A 193 0.07 -16.15 13.89
C TRP A 193 1.39 -15.82 14.58
N LYS A 194 1.54 -16.19 15.86
CA LYS A 194 2.81 -16.00 16.59
C LYS A 194 3.97 -16.77 15.93
N LYS A 195 3.73 -17.98 15.45
CA LYS A 195 4.73 -18.78 14.72
C LYS A 195 5.16 -18.15 13.40
N LEU A 196 4.30 -17.33 12.79
CA LEU A 196 4.61 -16.55 11.59
C LEU A 196 5.38 -15.25 11.88
N GLY A 197 5.74 -14.98 13.14
CA GLY A 197 6.52 -13.80 13.53
C GLY A 197 5.71 -12.62 14.08
N PHE A 198 4.38 -12.72 14.10
CA PHE A 198 3.52 -11.64 14.61
C PHE A 198 3.50 -11.61 16.14
N LYS A 199 3.90 -10.47 16.71
CA LYS A 199 3.98 -10.30 18.17
C LYS A 199 2.66 -9.84 18.79
N ASN A 200 1.91 -9.00 18.09
CA ASN A 200 0.67 -8.38 18.57
C ASN A 200 -0.54 -9.28 18.27
N VAL A 201 -0.61 -10.44 18.91
CA VAL A 201 -1.69 -11.42 18.69
C VAL A 201 -2.48 -11.62 19.98
N TYR A 202 -3.79 -11.40 19.89
CA TYR A 202 -4.73 -11.34 21.00
C TYR A 202 -5.86 -12.37 20.82
N THR A 203 -6.51 -12.72 21.92
CA THR A 203 -7.75 -13.52 21.94
C THR A 203 -8.96 -12.72 22.41
N CYS A 204 -8.76 -11.44 22.75
CA CYS A 204 -9.80 -10.50 23.17
C CYS A 204 -9.79 -9.27 22.25
N ASN A 205 -10.92 -8.99 21.60
CA ASN A 205 -11.06 -7.86 20.69
C ASN A 205 -10.83 -6.52 21.40
N ASN A 206 -11.42 -6.34 22.58
CA ASN A 206 -11.35 -5.09 23.34
C ASN A 206 -9.91 -4.78 23.79
N GLU A 207 -9.15 -5.79 24.24
CA GLU A 207 -7.75 -5.62 24.63
C GLU A 207 -6.86 -5.17 23.46
N MET A 208 -7.05 -5.75 22.28
CA MET A 208 -6.34 -5.31 21.07
C MET A 208 -6.71 -3.87 20.73
N LEU A 209 -8.01 -3.53 20.72
CA LEU A 209 -8.49 -2.19 20.38
C LEU A 209 -8.01 -1.12 21.37
N GLU A 210 -7.88 -1.46 22.65
CA GLU A 210 -7.29 -0.56 23.64
C GLU A 210 -5.85 -0.18 23.29
N ARG A 211 -5.07 -1.07 22.69
CA ARG A 211 -3.65 -0.82 22.36
C ARG A 211 -3.45 -0.26 20.95
N HIS A 212 -4.26 -0.73 20.00
CA HIS A 212 -4.05 -0.57 18.55
C HIS A 212 -5.24 0.03 17.81
N GLY A 213 -6.32 0.40 18.52
CA GLY A 213 -7.53 0.94 17.91
C GLY A 213 -7.31 2.28 17.21
N ALA A 214 -6.34 3.08 17.64
CA ALA A 214 -6.04 4.37 17.02
C ALA A 214 -5.29 4.26 15.66
N GLY A 215 -5.28 3.06 15.07
CA GLY A 215 -4.91 2.82 13.67
C GLY A 215 -6.13 2.52 12.79
N ILE A 216 -5.93 1.62 11.82
CA ILE A 216 -7.01 1.12 10.96
C ILE A 216 -7.48 -0.23 11.48
N VAL A 217 -8.76 -0.36 11.78
CA VAL A 217 -9.35 -1.59 12.32
C VAL A 217 -10.16 -2.29 11.23
N PHE A 218 -9.69 -3.45 10.80
CA PHE A 218 -10.36 -4.34 9.86
C PHE A 218 -11.32 -5.29 10.59
N LEU A 219 -12.59 -5.27 10.21
CA LEU A 219 -13.58 -6.28 10.60
C LEU A 219 -13.50 -7.45 9.61
N ALA A 220 -12.68 -8.45 9.96
CA ALA A 220 -12.30 -9.58 9.13
C ALA A 220 -12.91 -10.91 9.61
N VAL A 221 -14.13 -10.85 10.13
CA VAL A 221 -14.92 -12.02 10.52
C VAL A 221 -15.84 -12.46 9.37
N LYS A 222 -16.46 -13.63 9.50
CA LYS A 222 -17.52 -14.01 8.57
C LYS A 222 -18.80 -13.22 8.87
N PRO A 223 -19.64 -12.90 7.86
CA PRO A 223 -20.89 -12.17 8.06
C PRO A 223 -21.81 -12.79 9.13
N GLN A 224 -21.85 -14.12 9.22
CA GLN A 224 -22.69 -14.84 10.19
C GLN A 224 -22.30 -14.57 11.66
N VAL A 225 -21.09 -14.06 11.90
CA VAL A 225 -20.55 -13.78 13.24
C VAL A 225 -20.66 -12.27 13.57
N ARG A 226 -21.16 -11.44 12.64
CA ARG A 226 -21.29 -9.97 12.78
C ARG A 226 -21.97 -9.56 14.07
N GLN A 227 -23.17 -10.11 14.33
CA GLN A 227 -23.96 -9.71 15.49
C GLN A 227 -23.22 -10.02 16.80
N SER A 228 -22.70 -11.24 16.95
CA SER A 228 -21.93 -11.64 18.14
C SER A 228 -20.65 -10.82 18.31
N LEU A 229 -19.99 -10.45 17.20
CA LEU A 229 -18.83 -9.55 17.24
C LEU A 229 -19.21 -8.21 17.87
N PHE A 230 -20.22 -7.53 17.34
CA PHE A 230 -20.61 -6.23 17.86
C PHE A 230 -21.12 -6.33 19.31
N GLU A 231 -21.86 -7.38 19.68
CA GLU A 231 -22.25 -7.63 21.06
C GLU A 231 -21.05 -7.65 22.03
N GLN A 232 -19.95 -8.29 21.64
CA GLN A 232 -18.71 -8.39 22.43
C GLN A 232 -17.88 -7.09 22.49
N LEU A 233 -18.01 -6.22 21.49
CA LEU A 233 -17.30 -4.94 21.47
C LEU A 233 -17.91 -3.98 22.49
N ASN A 234 -17.06 -3.39 23.34
CA ASN A 234 -17.49 -2.36 24.28
C ASN A 234 -17.29 -0.95 23.68
N ALA A 235 -18.08 0.02 24.15
CA ALA A 235 -18.07 1.37 23.60
C ALA A 235 -16.75 2.12 23.84
N LEU A 236 -16.07 1.87 24.96
CA LEU A 236 -14.82 2.54 25.33
C LEU A 236 -13.65 2.14 24.40
N SER A 237 -13.51 0.85 24.11
CA SER A 237 -12.49 0.33 23.21
C SER A 237 -12.75 0.80 21.78
N LEU A 238 -14.01 0.79 21.34
CA LEU A 238 -14.36 1.24 19.98
C LEU A 238 -14.23 2.76 19.80
N ALA A 239 -14.46 3.57 20.85
CA ALA A 239 -14.30 5.02 20.80
C ALA A 239 -12.86 5.47 20.47
N ARG A 240 -11.84 4.63 20.71
CA ARG A 240 -10.45 4.89 20.30
C ARG A 240 -10.20 4.60 18.82
N THR A 241 -11.14 3.92 18.15
CA THR A 241 -11.00 3.53 16.76
C THR A 241 -11.07 4.75 15.86
N GLN A 242 -10.08 4.94 14.99
CA GLN A 242 -10.04 6.12 14.11
C GLN A 242 -10.59 5.83 12.71
N LEU A 243 -10.54 4.57 12.28
CA LEU A 243 -11.12 4.12 11.02
C LEU A 243 -11.53 2.64 11.11
N LEU A 244 -12.79 2.34 10.82
CA LEU A 244 -13.29 0.98 10.62
C LEU A 244 -13.32 0.64 9.13
N VAL A 245 -12.75 -0.52 8.79
CA VAL A 245 -12.81 -1.13 7.45
C VAL A 245 -13.47 -2.49 7.57
N SER A 246 -14.64 -2.70 6.99
CA SER A 246 -15.27 -4.01 6.92
C SER A 246 -14.83 -4.74 5.66
N ILE A 247 -14.44 -6.01 5.81
CA ILE A 247 -14.22 -6.93 4.67
C ILE A 247 -15.24 -8.06 4.60
N MET A 248 -16.37 -7.90 5.28
CA MET A 248 -17.48 -8.86 5.25
C MET A 248 -18.23 -8.77 3.91
N GLY A 249 -18.35 -9.91 3.21
CA GLY A 249 -19.20 -10.00 2.02
C GLY A 249 -20.68 -9.95 2.36
N GLY A 250 -21.50 -9.31 1.51
CA GLY A 250 -22.96 -9.22 1.68
C GLY A 250 -23.46 -8.30 2.80
N VAL A 251 -22.58 -7.61 3.53
CA VAL A 251 -23.03 -6.70 4.61
C VAL A 251 -23.01 -5.26 4.14
N ASP A 252 -24.19 -4.67 4.01
CA ASP A 252 -24.37 -3.29 3.58
C ASP A 252 -23.80 -2.25 4.55
N LEU A 253 -23.36 -1.12 4.01
CA LEU A 253 -22.86 0.02 4.78
C LEU A 253 -23.86 0.46 5.86
N ALA A 254 -25.15 0.57 5.53
CA ALA A 254 -26.17 1.01 6.48
C ALA A 254 -26.28 0.07 7.70
N VAL A 255 -26.08 -1.24 7.47
CA VAL A 255 -26.10 -2.26 8.52
C VAL A 255 -24.84 -2.12 9.40
N LEU A 256 -23.67 -1.96 8.78
CA LEU A 256 -22.40 -1.76 9.49
C LEU A 256 -22.41 -0.46 10.31
N GLU A 257 -22.98 0.62 9.78
CA GLU A 257 -23.13 1.90 10.47
C GLU A 257 -24.05 1.76 11.68
N THR A 258 -25.19 1.09 11.52
CA THR A 258 -26.13 0.85 12.61
C THR A 258 -25.47 0.08 13.75
N ASP A 259 -24.74 -0.99 13.41
CA ASP A 259 -24.00 -1.79 14.39
C ASP A 259 -22.93 -0.95 15.12
N ALA A 260 -22.15 -0.17 14.38
CA ALA A 260 -21.09 0.66 14.96
C ALA A 260 -21.66 1.78 15.85
N LEU A 261 -22.73 2.44 15.41
CA LEU A 261 -23.45 3.47 16.17
C LEU A 261 -24.02 2.91 17.47
N SER A 262 -24.51 1.66 17.46
CA SER A 262 -24.98 0.99 18.69
C SER A 262 -23.90 0.87 19.78
N LYS A 263 -22.63 0.97 19.38
CA LYS A 263 -21.45 0.96 20.26
C LYS A 263 -20.80 2.34 20.42
N GLY A 264 -21.51 3.40 20.05
CA GLY A 264 -21.07 4.79 20.19
C GLY A 264 -20.03 5.24 19.17
N TYR A 265 -19.78 4.46 18.11
CA TYR A 265 -18.85 4.82 17.05
C TYR A 265 -19.60 5.52 15.91
N ASN A 266 -19.25 6.78 15.63
CA ASN A 266 -19.96 7.65 14.68
C ASN A 266 -19.11 8.14 13.50
N LEU A 267 -17.87 7.66 13.35
CA LEU A 267 -16.95 8.11 12.29
C LEU A 267 -17.23 7.47 10.91
N GLY A 268 -18.20 6.56 10.82
CA GLY A 268 -18.56 5.84 9.59
C GLY A 268 -17.62 4.68 9.26
N VAL A 269 -18.01 3.86 8.28
CA VAL A 269 -17.30 2.62 7.92
C VAL A 269 -16.88 2.68 6.45
N VAL A 270 -15.70 2.16 6.16
CA VAL A 270 -15.29 1.81 4.79
C VAL A 270 -15.62 0.34 4.57
N ARG A 271 -16.36 0.01 3.51
CA ARG A 271 -16.59 -1.37 3.08
C ARG A 271 -15.59 -1.67 1.97
N MET A 272 -14.82 -2.74 2.14
CA MET A 272 -13.81 -3.18 1.20
C MET A 272 -14.01 -4.66 0.90
N MET A 273 -14.15 -5.04 -0.36
CA MET A 273 -14.18 -6.44 -0.77
C MET A 273 -12.88 -6.79 -1.48
N PRO A 274 -11.89 -7.37 -0.80
CA PRO A 274 -10.71 -7.94 -1.45
C PRO A 274 -11.01 -9.31 -2.04
N ASN A 275 -9.99 -9.91 -2.67
CA ASN A 275 -10.03 -11.30 -3.12
C ASN A 275 -8.71 -12.03 -2.78
N THR A 276 -8.70 -13.36 -2.95
CA THR A 276 -7.57 -14.20 -2.53
C THR A 276 -6.24 -13.96 -3.26
N PRO A 277 -6.19 -13.52 -4.54
CA PRO A 277 -4.95 -13.13 -5.21
C PRO A 277 -4.18 -11.97 -4.54
N ALA A 278 -4.79 -11.23 -3.61
CA ALA A 278 -4.08 -10.26 -2.77
C ALA A 278 -2.87 -10.85 -2.04
N SER A 279 -2.92 -12.16 -1.69
CA SER A 279 -1.82 -12.85 -1.01
C SER A 279 -0.52 -12.93 -1.83
N VAL A 280 -0.61 -12.72 -3.15
CA VAL A 280 0.52 -12.70 -4.09
C VAL A 280 0.63 -11.37 -4.82
N GLY A 281 0.04 -10.31 -4.26
CA GLY A 281 0.22 -8.92 -4.72
C GLY A 281 -0.54 -8.54 -6.00
N VAL A 282 -1.44 -9.39 -6.49
CA VAL A 282 -2.23 -9.16 -7.72
C VAL A 282 -3.73 -9.31 -7.47
N GLY A 283 -4.18 -8.83 -6.30
CA GLY A 283 -5.58 -8.78 -5.92
C GLY A 283 -6.41 -7.84 -6.77
N ALA A 284 -7.74 -7.95 -6.60
CA ALA A 284 -8.70 -6.95 -7.03
C ALA A 284 -9.61 -6.65 -5.85
N SER A 285 -9.60 -5.39 -5.43
CA SER A 285 -10.40 -4.89 -4.32
C SER A 285 -11.43 -3.89 -4.81
N VAL A 286 -12.61 -3.94 -4.20
CA VAL A 286 -13.69 -2.97 -4.43
C VAL A 286 -13.95 -2.22 -3.13
N ILE A 287 -14.09 -0.90 -3.19
CA ILE A 287 -14.31 -0.06 -2.00
C ILE A 287 -15.50 0.88 -2.17
N CYS A 288 -16.23 1.10 -1.09
CA CYS A 288 -17.15 2.20 -0.89
C CYS A 288 -17.10 2.63 0.59
N SER A 289 -17.74 3.76 0.93
CA SER A 289 -17.70 4.27 2.30
C SER A 289 -18.99 4.99 2.68
N SER A 290 -19.25 4.98 3.98
CA SER A 290 -20.16 5.90 4.66
C SER A 290 -19.89 7.36 4.31
N SER A 291 -20.93 8.19 4.33
CA SER A 291 -20.80 9.65 4.11
C SER A 291 -19.98 10.37 5.18
N ASN A 292 -19.89 9.79 6.38
CA ASN A 292 -19.16 10.37 7.51
C ASN A 292 -17.65 10.09 7.44
N VAL A 293 -17.20 9.21 6.54
CA VAL A 293 -15.77 8.94 6.34
C VAL A 293 -15.20 10.02 5.43
N THR A 294 -14.17 10.72 5.91
CA THR A 294 -13.46 11.74 5.13
C THR A 294 -12.74 11.13 3.93
N GLN A 295 -12.66 11.86 2.80
CA GLN A 295 -11.97 11.40 1.60
C GLN A 295 -10.51 10.96 1.87
N ALA A 296 -9.76 11.68 2.72
CA ALA A 296 -8.38 11.30 3.07
C ALA A 296 -8.26 9.89 3.70
N LYS A 297 -9.27 9.45 4.47
CA LYS A 297 -9.34 8.09 5.02
C LYS A 297 -9.67 7.06 3.94
N VAL A 298 -10.55 7.40 3.00
CA VAL A 298 -10.85 6.54 1.85
C VAL A 298 -9.61 6.36 0.98
N ASP A 299 -8.92 7.45 0.65
CA ASP A 299 -7.70 7.44 -0.16
C ASP A 299 -6.59 6.62 0.51
N LEU A 300 -6.46 6.69 1.84
CA LEU A 300 -5.54 5.85 2.60
C LEU A 300 -5.85 4.36 2.42
N VAL A 301 -7.11 3.93 2.55
CA VAL A 301 -7.50 2.52 2.38
C VAL A 301 -7.32 2.08 0.91
N VAL A 302 -7.69 2.92 -0.05
CA VAL A 302 -7.44 2.66 -1.48
C VAL A 302 -5.96 2.44 -1.72
N SER A 303 -5.11 3.32 -1.19
CA SER A 303 -3.67 3.18 -1.40
C SER A 303 -3.06 1.96 -0.74
N LEU A 304 -3.58 1.53 0.41
CA LEU A 304 -3.21 0.26 1.02
C LEU A 304 -3.60 -0.90 0.10
N ALA A 305 -4.83 -0.92 -0.38
CA ALA A 305 -5.32 -1.96 -1.28
C ALA A 305 -4.53 -2.02 -2.60
N GLU A 306 -4.08 -0.86 -3.12
CA GLU A 306 -3.24 -0.77 -4.32
C GLU A 306 -1.84 -1.39 -4.15
N LYS A 307 -1.36 -1.58 -2.92
CA LYS A 307 -0.10 -2.30 -2.66
C LYS A 307 -0.19 -3.80 -2.87
N ILE A 308 -1.41 -4.34 -2.89
CA ILE A 308 -1.67 -5.78 -3.00
C ILE A 308 -2.52 -6.12 -4.23
N GLY A 309 -2.69 -5.19 -5.16
CA GLY A 309 -3.49 -5.39 -6.36
C GLY A 309 -4.10 -4.11 -6.91
N VAL A 310 -5.15 -4.24 -7.71
CA VAL A 310 -5.97 -3.09 -8.14
C VAL A 310 -7.04 -2.80 -7.09
N CYS A 311 -7.36 -1.53 -6.89
CA CYS A 311 -8.49 -1.10 -6.08
C CYS A 311 -9.41 -0.18 -6.88
N VAL A 312 -10.72 -0.44 -6.83
CA VAL A 312 -11.72 0.38 -7.53
C VAL A 312 -12.76 0.85 -6.53
N GLN A 313 -12.99 2.17 -6.49
CA GLN A 313 -14.10 2.74 -5.73
C GLN A 313 -15.39 2.67 -6.55
N VAL A 314 -16.47 2.16 -5.95
CA VAL A 314 -17.80 2.07 -6.55
C VAL A 314 -18.85 2.64 -5.61
N SER A 315 -20.05 2.91 -6.13
CA SER A 315 -21.20 3.22 -5.29
C SER A 315 -21.71 1.96 -4.58
N GLU A 316 -22.33 2.12 -3.41
CA GLU A 316 -22.93 1.00 -2.66
C GLU A 316 -23.88 0.17 -3.52
N LYS A 317 -24.68 0.83 -4.36
CA LYS A 317 -25.63 0.19 -5.29
C LYS A 317 -24.96 -0.79 -6.26
N CYS A 318 -23.71 -0.56 -6.64
CA CYS A 318 -22.95 -1.41 -7.56
C CYS A 318 -22.02 -2.39 -6.82
N PHE A 319 -21.99 -2.36 -5.48
CA PHE A 319 -20.95 -3.02 -4.71
C PHE A 319 -21.02 -4.55 -4.85
N ASP A 320 -22.20 -5.16 -4.71
CA ASP A 320 -22.34 -6.62 -4.83
C ASP A 320 -21.99 -7.14 -6.23
N ALA A 321 -22.32 -6.38 -7.28
CA ALA A 321 -21.96 -6.74 -8.65
C ALA A 321 -20.43 -6.66 -8.87
N ALA A 322 -19.79 -5.59 -8.39
CA ALA A 322 -18.35 -5.44 -8.47
C ALA A 322 -17.63 -6.50 -7.60
N ALA A 323 -18.16 -6.78 -6.41
CA ALA A 323 -17.69 -7.84 -5.52
C ALA A 323 -17.84 -9.24 -6.13
N ALA A 324 -18.90 -9.51 -6.90
CA ALA A 324 -19.04 -10.78 -7.62
C ALA A 324 -17.95 -10.94 -8.69
N VAL A 325 -17.66 -9.89 -9.46
CA VAL A 325 -16.58 -9.91 -10.46
C VAL A 325 -15.22 -10.12 -9.79
N ALA A 326 -14.88 -9.32 -8.77
CA ALA A 326 -13.57 -9.35 -8.13
C ALA A 326 -13.39 -10.53 -7.15
N GLY A 327 -14.36 -10.76 -6.29
CA GLY A 327 -14.33 -11.74 -5.20
C GLY A 327 -14.59 -13.17 -5.65
N CYS A 328 -15.57 -13.40 -6.52
CA CYS A 328 -15.88 -14.75 -7.03
C CYS A 328 -15.08 -15.10 -8.29
N GLY A 329 -14.66 -14.10 -9.06
CA GLY A 329 -13.88 -14.23 -10.30
C GLY A 329 -12.71 -15.23 -10.25
N PRO A 330 -11.86 -15.24 -9.19
CA PRO A 330 -10.76 -16.19 -9.11
C PRO A 330 -11.19 -17.65 -9.24
N ALA A 331 -12.33 -18.04 -8.66
CA ALA A 331 -12.82 -19.41 -8.76
C ALA A 331 -13.20 -19.76 -10.21
N PHE A 332 -13.85 -18.83 -10.93
CA PHE A 332 -14.21 -19.03 -12.33
C PHE A 332 -12.95 -19.17 -13.20
N VAL A 333 -11.92 -18.37 -12.91
CA VAL A 333 -10.64 -18.41 -13.64
C VAL A 333 -9.86 -19.68 -13.33
N PHE A 334 -9.89 -20.21 -12.10
CA PHE A 334 -9.28 -21.51 -11.79
C PHE A 334 -9.91 -22.63 -12.62
N THR A 335 -11.23 -22.64 -12.80
CA THR A 335 -11.91 -23.59 -13.69
C THR A 335 -11.43 -23.46 -15.14
N VAL A 336 -11.17 -22.25 -15.64
CA VAL A 336 -10.60 -22.05 -16.99
C VAL A 336 -9.19 -22.62 -17.08
N ILE A 337 -8.33 -22.34 -16.10
CA ILE A 337 -6.95 -22.84 -16.09
C ILE A 337 -6.94 -24.37 -16.07
N GLU A 338 -7.79 -24.99 -15.25
CA GLU A 338 -7.96 -26.44 -15.19
C GLU A 338 -8.43 -27.01 -16.52
N ALA A 339 -9.48 -26.44 -17.11
CA ALA A 339 -10.03 -26.90 -18.40
C ALA A 339 -9.03 -26.76 -19.57
N LEU A 340 -8.26 -25.67 -19.60
CA LEU A 340 -7.19 -25.48 -20.59
C LEU A 340 -6.10 -26.55 -20.43
N ALA A 341 -5.72 -26.87 -19.19
CA ALA A 341 -4.74 -27.90 -18.92
C ALA A 341 -5.26 -29.30 -19.33
N ASP A 342 -6.53 -29.60 -19.07
CA ASP A 342 -7.19 -30.83 -19.55
C ASP A 342 -7.19 -30.95 -21.07
N GLY A 343 -7.51 -29.86 -21.78
CA GLY A 343 -7.42 -29.79 -23.24
C GLY A 343 -6.00 -30.05 -23.74
N GLY A 344 -4.98 -29.49 -23.06
CA GLY A 344 -3.58 -29.74 -23.37
C GLY A 344 -3.16 -31.21 -23.18
N VAL A 345 -3.63 -31.85 -22.11
CA VAL A 345 -3.38 -33.29 -21.86
C VAL A 345 -4.08 -34.16 -22.91
N LEU A 346 -5.31 -33.83 -23.28
CA LEU A 346 -6.00 -34.50 -24.40
C LEU A 346 -5.20 -34.38 -25.71
N GLY A 347 -4.54 -33.23 -25.92
CA GLY A 347 -3.61 -33.01 -27.03
C GLY A 347 -2.24 -33.68 -26.90
N GLY A 348 -1.98 -34.44 -25.82
CA GLY A 348 -0.76 -35.21 -25.61
C GLY A 348 0.30 -34.57 -24.72
N LEU A 349 0.02 -33.43 -24.07
CA LEU A 349 0.96 -32.82 -23.13
C LEU A 349 1.01 -33.56 -21.78
N ALA A 350 2.16 -33.51 -21.12
CA ALA A 350 2.26 -33.86 -19.71
C ALA A 350 1.45 -32.85 -18.86
N ARG A 351 0.72 -33.36 -17.84
CA ARG A 351 -0.16 -32.56 -16.97
C ARG A 351 0.51 -31.32 -16.38
N SER A 352 1.73 -31.44 -15.87
CA SER A 352 2.49 -30.34 -15.27
C SER A 352 2.83 -29.24 -16.28
N THR A 353 3.18 -29.62 -17.51
CA THR A 353 3.45 -28.67 -18.60
C THR A 353 2.16 -27.96 -19.01
N ALA A 354 1.06 -28.70 -19.18
CA ALA A 354 -0.23 -28.13 -19.55
C ALA A 354 -0.73 -27.10 -18.51
N LEU A 355 -0.62 -27.41 -17.21
CA LEU A 355 -0.97 -26.48 -16.14
C LEU A 355 -0.12 -25.20 -16.16
N THR A 356 1.20 -25.34 -16.35
CA THR A 356 2.11 -24.19 -16.41
C THR A 356 1.76 -23.27 -17.58
N LEU A 357 1.53 -23.83 -18.76
CA LEU A 357 1.15 -23.08 -19.96
C LEU A 357 -0.23 -22.43 -19.81
N ALA A 358 -1.21 -23.14 -19.25
CA ALA A 358 -2.55 -22.61 -19.02
C ALA A 358 -2.54 -21.40 -18.07
N ALA A 359 -1.88 -21.53 -16.92
CA ALA A 359 -1.78 -20.45 -15.94
C ALA A 359 -1.06 -19.22 -16.50
N GLN A 360 0.08 -19.42 -17.19
CA GLN A 360 0.83 -18.35 -17.82
C GLN A 360 0.05 -17.66 -18.94
N THR A 361 -0.72 -18.42 -19.73
CA THR A 361 -1.57 -17.88 -20.81
C THR A 361 -2.65 -16.97 -20.26
N VAL A 362 -3.35 -17.40 -19.20
CA VAL A 362 -4.38 -16.59 -18.55
C VAL A 362 -3.79 -15.32 -17.94
N MET A 363 -2.66 -15.43 -17.23
CA MET A 363 -1.97 -14.27 -16.66
C MET A 363 -1.53 -13.28 -17.74
N GLY A 364 -0.94 -13.77 -18.83
CA GLY A 364 -0.48 -12.95 -19.95
C GLY A 364 -1.63 -12.21 -20.63
N ALA A 365 -2.73 -12.90 -20.92
CA ALA A 365 -3.91 -12.29 -21.54
C ALA A 365 -4.54 -11.21 -20.65
N ALA A 366 -4.68 -11.48 -19.34
CA ALA A 366 -5.19 -10.49 -18.39
C ALA A 366 -4.27 -9.26 -18.30
N LYS A 367 -2.95 -9.47 -18.26
CA LYS A 367 -1.95 -8.39 -18.25
C LYS A 367 -2.03 -7.52 -19.51
N MET A 368 -2.20 -8.14 -20.69
CA MET A 368 -2.39 -7.38 -21.94
C MET A 368 -3.61 -6.47 -21.88
N VAL A 369 -4.74 -6.94 -21.33
CA VAL A 369 -5.94 -6.09 -21.16
C VAL A 369 -5.64 -4.90 -20.25
N LEU A 370 -4.99 -5.14 -19.10
CA LEU A 370 -4.71 -4.10 -18.11
C LEU A 370 -3.69 -3.06 -18.60
N GLU A 371 -2.65 -3.48 -19.32
CA GLU A 371 -1.56 -2.59 -19.73
C GLU A 371 -1.81 -1.89 -21.08
N SER A 372 -2.55 -2.52 -22.00
CA SER A 372 -2.81 -1.94 -23.33
C SER A 372 -3.95 -0.92 -23.32
N GLY A 373 -4.91 -1.06 -22.40
CA GLY A 373 -6.17 -0.30 -22.42
C GLY A 373 -7.07 -0.62 -23.62
N GLU A 374 -6.76 -1.66 -24.39
CA GLU A 374 -7.53 -2.04 -25.56
C GLU A 374 -8.75 -2.88 -25.21
N HIS A 375 -9.79 -2.76 -26.04
CA HIS A 375 -11.00 -3.56 -25.87
C HIS A 375 -10.69 -5.06 -26.06
N PRO A 376 -11.13 -5.97 -25.16
CA PRO A 376 -10.79 -7.40 -25.24
C PRO A 376 -11.18 -8.07 -26.56
N ALA A 377 -12.25 -7.62 -27.22
CA ALA A 377 -12.63 -8.15 -28.53
C ALA A 377 -11.57 -7.88 -29.61
N LYS A 378 -10.89 -6.72 -29.55
CA LYS A 378 -9.80 -6.38 -30.47
C LYS A 378 -8.58 -7.26 -30.21
N LEU A 379 -8.14 -7.37 -28.95
CA LEU A 379 -7.03 -8.26 -28.57
C LEU A 379 -7.27 -9.71 -28.99
N LYS A 380 -8.53 -10.18 -28.89
CA LYS A 380 -8.97 -11.48 -29.40
C LYS A 380 -8.87 -11.56 -30.93
N ASP A 381 -9.27 -10.52 -31.67
CA ASP A 381 -9.17 -10.50 -33.13
C ASP A 381 -7.70 -10.48 -33.60
N ASP A 382 -6.82 -9.77 -32.89
CA ASP A 382 -5.38 -9.69 -33.20
C ASP A 382 -4.65 -11.05 -33.13
N VAL A 383 -5.16 -12.00 -32.32
CA VAL A 383 -4.64 -13.38 -32.24
C VAL A 383 -5.40 -14.39 -33.09
N CYS A 384 -6.48 -13.98 -33.76
CA CYS A 384 -7.30 -14.82 -34.64
C CYS A 384 -6.90 -14.65 -36.11
N SER A 385 -5.81 -15.28 -36.52
CA SER A 385 -5.42 -15.29 -37.94
C SER A 385 -6.49 -15.98 -38.82
N PRO A 386 -6.71 -15.51 -40.07
CA PRO A 386 -7.65 -16.14 -40.99
C PRO A 386 -7.36 -17.64 -41.16
N ALA A 387 -8.40 -18.47 -40.95
CA ALA A 387 -8.31 -19.93 -40.97
C ALA A 387 -7.27 -20.56 -40.02
N GLY A 388 -6.75 -19.81 -39.04
CA GLY A 388 -5.80 -20.29 -38.04
C GLY A 388 -6.44 -21.10 -36.91
N THR A 389 -5.63 -21.76 -36.10
CA THR A 389 -6.11 -22.63 -34.99
C THR A 389 -6.98 -21.87 -33.99
N THR A 390 -6.64 -20.61 -33.67
CA THR A 390 -7.37 -19.78 -32.70
C THR A 390 -8.83 -19.58 -33.09
N ILE A 391 -9.13 -19.28 -34.36
CA ILE A 391 -10.51 -18.98 -34.77
C ILE A 391 -11.41 -20.24 -34.75
N TYR A 392 -10.85 -21.42 -35.01
CA TYR A 392 -11.56 -22.70 -34.83
C TYR A 392 -11.81 -23.01 -33.36
N GLY A 393 -10.86 -22.71 -32.47
CA GLY A 393 -11.07 -22.79 -31.02
C GLY A 393 -12.18 -21.83 -30.54
N MET A 394 -12.15 -20.58 -30.99
CA MET A 394 -13.18 -19.58 -30.67
C MET A 394 -14.57 -20.02 -31.13
N ARG A 395 -14.68 -20.62 -32.31
CA ARG A 395 -15.95 -21.18 -32.80
C ARG A 395 -16.54 -22.20 -31.83
N GLU A 396 -15.73 -23.07 -31.23
CA GLU A 396 -16.20 -24.05 -30.25
C GLU A 396 -16.60 -23.38 -28.93
N LEU A 397 -15.85 -22.40 -28.43
CA LEU A 397 -16.21 -21.63 -27.23
C LEU A 397 -17.56 -20.91 -27.42
N ASP A 398 -17.78 -20.31 -28.59
CA ASP A 398 -19.04 -19.65 -28.92
C ASP A 398 -20.19 -20.68 -29.04
N ARG A 399 -19.94 -21.85 -29.65
CA ARG A 399 -20.92 -22.95 -29.73
C ARG A 399 -21.36 -23.45 -28.36
N HIS A 400 -20.47 -23.45 -27.38
CA HIS A 400 -20.75 -23.83 -26.00
C HIS A 400 -21.27 -22.67 -25.12
N GLY A 401 -21.47 -21.48 -25.68
CA GLY A 401 -22.07 -20.36 -24.96
C GLY A 401 -21.21 -19.83 -23.81
N VAL A 402 -19.89 -19.93 -23.90
CA VAL A 402 -18.96 -19.59 -22.80
C VAL A 402 -19.20 -18.17 -22.26
N ARG A 403 -19.44 -17.19 -23.13
CA ARG A 403 -19.75 -15.81 -22.71
C ARG A 403 -20.99 -15.75 -21.82
N SER A 404 -22.05 -16.46 -22.18
CA SER A 404 -23.27 -16.53 -21.39
C SER A 404 -23.00 -17.16 -20.04
N ALA A 405 -22.22 -18.24 -19.97
CA ALA A 405 -21.91 -18.91 -18.71
C ALA A 405 -21.21 -17.97 -17.69
N PHE A 406 -20.26 -17.14 -18.14
CA PHE A 406 -19.62 -16.16 -17.27
C PHE A 406 -20.56 -15.03 -16.83
N ILE A 407 -21.40 -14.52 -17.75
CA ILE A 407 -22.40 -13.50 -17.42
C ILE A 407 -23.35 -14.01 -16.33
N GLU A 408 -23.91 -15.21 -16.53
CA GLU A 408 -24.82 -15.82 -15.57
C GLU A 408 -24.15 -16.16 -14.24
N ALA A 409 -22.88 -16.59 -14.25
CA ALA A 409 -22.12 -16.85 -13.02
C ALA A 409 -21.94 -15.60 -12.17
N VAL A 410 -21.59 -14.45 -12.79
CA VAL A 410 -21.47 -13.16 -12.11
C VAL A 410 -22.84 -12.69 -11.61
N TYR A 411 -23.88 -12.80 -12.43
CA TYR A 411 -25.23 -12.39 -12.06
C TYR A 411 -25.78 -13.21 -10.89
N ALA A 412 -25.64 -14.54 -10.92
CA ALA A 412 -26.05 -15.42 -9.84
C ALA A 412 -25.27 -15.14 -8.55
N SER A 413 -23.97 -14.88 -8.65
CA SER A 413 -23.13 -14.52 -7.49
C SER A 413 -23.55 -13.17 -6.88
N THR A 414 -23.89 -12.20 -7.73
CA THR A 414 -24.43 -10.90 -7.30
C THR A 414 -25.72 -11.08 -6.52
N LYS A 415 -26.69 -11.80 -7.11
CA LYS A 415 -27.99 -12.09 -6.47
C LYS A 415 -27.82 -12.81 -5.14
N ARG A 416 -26.90 -13.78 -5.08
CA ARG A 416 -26.63 -14.48 -3.83
C ARG A 416 -26.00 -13.57 -2.77
N SER A 417 -25.16 -12.61 -3.15
CA SER A 417 -24.60 -11.62 -2.20
C SER A 417 -25.70 -10.73 -1.61
N GLU A 418 -26.66 -10.30 -2.44
CA GLU A 418 -27.82 -9.49 -2.00
C GLU A 418 -28.77 -10.26 -1.04
N GLU A 419 -28.73 -11.58 -1.02
CA GLU A 419 -29.55 -12.44 -0.14
C GLU A 419 -28.91 -12.75 1.22
N LEU A 420 -27.60 -12.55 1.38
CA LEU A 420 -26.81 -12.93 2.56
C LEU A 420 -26.76 -11.80 3.59
#